data_AF-A0A5N8VRY4-F1
#
_entry.id   AF-A0A5N8VRY4-F1
#
_cell.length_a   1.000
_cell.length_b   1.000
_cell.length_c   1.000
_cell.angle_alpha   90.00
_cell.angle_beta   90.00
_cell.angle_gamma   90.00
#
_symmetry.space_group_name_H-M   'P 1'
#
loop_
_entity.id
_entity.type
_entity.pdbx_description
1 polymer ?
#
loop_
_entity_poly.entity_id
_entity_poly.type
_entity_poly.pdbx_seq_one_letter_code
_entity_poly.pdbx_strand_id
1 'polypeptide(L)'
;MTADRIGRAVRDQLSLGRLLPLGGPGDGAWITQRAAEAQLRRAAQSVPGVYPGALGISLADPGEAAEPVVPPPPGALPPGPLRITADFATTLSGPLPVTASLVRATLGAAAERLGLAVTEVDLRVTGLLEEAPEPTPVRAPEPPSAGRPTTPDEERAAAAASGVPGVERLTGALGGRSPVQLSAHAPARTGEPPHEGALPRRHARVEIAVRAGHRALDVARTVRTAVGETLPDHPTVTVLVTAVS
;
A
#
# COMPACT_ATOMS: atom_id res chain seq x y z
N MET A 1 -24.63 13.18 -15.10
CA MET A 1 -24.28 11.88 -14.46
C MET A 1 -22.78 11.52 -14.50
N THR A 2 -21.93 12.18 -15.30
CA THR A 2 -20.48 11.90 -15.37
C THR A 2 -19.68 12.63 -14.26
N ALA A 3 -20.09 13.83 -13.87
CA ALA A 3 -19.42 14.64 -12.85
C ALA A 3 -19.46 14.00 -11.45
N ASP A 4 -20.58 13.38 -11.05
CA ASP A 4 -20.69 12.70 -9.74
C ASP A 4 -19.80 11.45 -9.62
N ARG A 5 -19.55 10.74 -10.73
CA ARG A 5 -18.63 9.59 -10.74
C ARG A 5 -17.18 10.02 -10.64
N ILE A 6 -16.81 11.11 -11.31
CA ILE A 6 -15.45 11.68 -11.23
C ILE A 6 -15.21 12.23 -9.82
N GLY A 7 -16.18 12.96 -9.24
CA GLY A 7 -16.09 13.48 -7.87
C GLY A 7 -15.97 12.37 -6.81
N ARG A 8 -16.66 11.24 -7.00
CA ARG A 8 -16.54 10.08 -6.09
C ARG A 8 -15.20 9.37 -6.24
N ALA A 9 -14.75 9.11 -7.47
CA ALA A 9 -13.45 8.49 -7.72
C ALA A 9 -12.28 9.33 -7.20
N VAL A 10 -12.33 10.66 -7.34
CA VAL A 10 -11.31 11.58 -6.79
C VAL A 10 -11.38 11.61 -5.26
N ARG A 11 -12.57 11.57 -4.66
CA ARG A 11 -12.72 11.49 -3.19
C ARG A 11 -12.21 10.16 -2.64
N ASP A 12 -12.48 9.06 -3.33
CA ASP A 12 -12.00 7.73 -2.96
C ASP A 12 -10.47 7.68 -3.10
N GLN A 13 -9.90 8.26 -4.16
CA GLN A 13 -8.44 8.39 -4.35
C GLN A 13 -7.77 9.28 -3.29
N LEU A 14 -8.37 10.43 -2.94
CA LEU A 14 -7.93 11.28 -1.83
C LEU A 14 -8.09 10.56 -0.47
N SER A 15 -9.04 9.63 -0.37
CA SER A 15 -9.25 8.83 0.83
C SER A 15 -8.24 7.70 0.99
N LEU A 16 -7.42 7.35 -0.01
CA LEU A 16 -6.40 6.30 0.08
C LEU A 16 -5.00 6.84 0.43
N GLY A 17 -4.78 8.14 0.20
CA GLY A 17 -3.46 8.76 0.32
C GLY A 17 -2.53 8.41 -0.84
N ARG A 18 -1.22 8.57 -0.66
CA ARG A 18 -0.22 8.10 -1.63
C ARG A 18 -0.16 6.57 -1.64
N LEU A 19 0.35 5.97 -2.71
CA LEU A 19 0.62 4.53 -2.74
C LEU A 19 2.11 4.30 -2.50
N LEU A 20 2.44 3.50 -1.49
CA LEU A 20 3.79 3.27 -1.01
C LEU A 20 4.32 1.95 -1.59
N PRO A 21 5.57 1.91 -2.09
CA PRO A 21 6.13 0.68 -2.62
C PRO A 21 6.31 -0.36 -1.51
N LEU A 22 5.97 -1.60 -1.81
CA LEU A 22 6.31 -2.76 -1.00
C LEU A 22 7.51 -3.46 -1.64
N GLY A 23 8.56 -3.68 -0.86
CA GLY A 23 9.80 -4.28 -1.32
C GLY A 23 10.60 -3.36 -2.25
N GLY A 24 11.28 -3.98 -3.22
CA GLY A 24 12.15 -3.30 -4.19
C GLY A 24 11.52 -3.12 -5.58
N PRO A 25 12.28 -2.56 -6.53
CA PRO A 25 11.77 -2.23 -7.87
C PRO A 25 11.25 -3.43 -8.69
N GLY A 26 11.71 -4.64 -8.36
CA GLY A 26 11.28 -5.89 -9.01
C GLY A 26 9.93 -6.44 -8.53
N ASP A 27 9.38 -5.93 -7.42
CA ASP A 27 8.27 -6.57 -6.72
C ASP A 27 6.90 -6.21 -7.30
N GLY A 28 6.76 -5.03 -7.90
CA GLY A 28 5.51 -4.58 -8.52
C GLY A 28 4.33 -4.53 -7.55
N ALA A 29 4.61 -4.25 -6.27
CA ALA A 29 3.63 -4.23 -5.20
C ALA A 29 3.60 -2.86 -4.52
N TRP A 30 2.40 -2.38 -4.22
CA TRP A 30 2.18 -1.14 -3.48
C TRP A 30 1.13 -1.35 -2.39
N ILE A 31 1.17 -0.52 -1.35
CA ILE A 31 0.17 -0.43 -0.30
C ILE A 31 -0.36 1.00 -0.21
N THR A 32 -1.64 1.17 0.09
CA THR A 32 -2.18 2.52 0.37
C THR A 32 -1.53 3.08 1.62
N GLN A 33 -1.19 4.37 1.61
CA GLN A 33 -0.58 5.04 2.77
C GLN A 33 -1.43 4.84 4.02
N ARG A 34 -2.77 4.90 3.91
CA ARG A 34 -3.65 4.69 5.06
C ARG A 34 -3.64 3.27 5.62
N ALA A 35 -3.52 2.25 4.78
CA ALA A 35 -3.39 0.87 5.27
C ALA A 35 -2.07 0.68 6.01
N ALA A 36 -0.98 1.25 5.51
CA ALA A 36 0.31 1.25 6.20
C ALA A 36 0.24 2.04 7.53
N GLU A 37 -0.28 3.26 7.52
CA GLU A 37 -0.41 4.12 8.71
C GLU A 37 -1.27 3.49 9.80
N ALA A 38 -2.35 2.79 9.44
CA ALA A 38 -3.18 2.09 10.42
C ALA A 38 -2.39 1.00 11.16
N GLN A 39 -1.56 0.24 10.45
CA GLN A 39 -0.72 -0.81 11.04
C GLN A 39 0.41 -0.23 11.88
N LEU A 40 1.08 0.82 11.39
CA LEU A 40 2.12 1.53 12.15
C LEU A 40 1.57 2.18 13.42
N ARG A 41 0.37 2.77 13.36
CA ARG A 41 -0.29 3.38 14.52
C ARG A 41 -0.65 2.35 15.58
N ARG A 42 -1.19 1.18 15.19
CA ARG A 42 -1.42 0.07 16.13
C ARG A 42 -0.14 -0.41 16.79
N ALA A 43 0.94 -0.52 16.02
CA ALA A 43 2.24 -0.88 16.56
C ALA A 43 2.73 0.16 17.58
N ALA A 44 2.64 1.45 17.26
CA ALA A 44 3.03 2.51 18.19
C ALA A 44 2.17 2.54 19.47
N GLN A 45 0.85 2.30 19.37
CA GLN A 45 -0.04 2.18 20.54
C GLN A 45 0.27 0.98 21.44
N SER A 46 0.98 -0.04 20.92
CA SER A 46 1.39 -1.19 21.73
C SER A 46 2.55 -0.87 22.68
N VAL A 47 3.23 0.27 22.49
CA VAL A 47 4.28 0.73 23.39
C VAL A 47 3.64 1.37 24.64
N PRO A 48 3.92 0.86 25.85
CA PRO A 48 3.29 1.39 27.06
C PRO A 48 3.58 2.89 27.27
N GLY A 49 2.54 3.65 27.61
CA GLY A 49 2.64 5.07 27.89
C GLY A 49 2.89 5.95 26.66
N VAL A 50 2.70 5.44 25.44
CA VAL A 50 2.84 6.18 24.18
C VAL A 50 1.48 6.43 23.55
N TYR A 51 1.27 7.68 23.13
CA TYR A 51 0.04 8.13 22.48
C TYR A 51 0.38 8.70 21.10
N PRO A 52 0.21 7.91 20.03
CA PRO A 52 0.63 8.30 18.69
C PRO A 52 -0.23 9.45 18.13
N GLY A 53 0.43 10.49 17.65
CA GLY A 53 -0.15 11.66 17.00
C GLY A 53 -0.18 11.53 15.47
N ALA A 54 0.24 12.59 14.77
CA ALA A 54 0.40 12.54 13.32
C ALA A 54 1.42 11.47 12.90
N LEU A 55 1.15 10.77 11.82
CA LEU A 55 2.06 9.80 11.23
C LEU A 55 2.08 10.02 9.72
N GLY A 56 3.27 9.95 9.12
CA GLY A 56 3.46 10.11 7.69
C GLY A 56 4.54 9.17 7.16
N ILE A 57 4.46 8.90 5.86
CA ILE A 57 5.46 8.09 5.14
C ILE A 57 5.81 8.81 3.84
N SER A 58 7.10 8.94 3.57
CA SER A 58 7.65 9.56 2.36
C SER A 58 8.89 8.80 1.88
N LEU A 59 9.40 9.15 0.69
CA LEU A 59 10.76 8.78 0.32
C LEU A 59 11.75 9.45 1.28
N ALA A 60 12.76 8.71 1.71
CA ALA A 60 13.89 9.22 2.47
C ALA A 60 14.82 10.02 1.55
N ASP A 61 15.11 9.48 0.37
CA ASP A 61 15.85 10.15 -0.69
C ASP A 61 15.15 9.94 -2.05
N PRO A 62 14.55 10.97 -2.64
CA PRO A 62 13.97 10.90 -3.97
C PRO A 62 14.98 10.58 -5.09
N GLY A 63 16.27 10.87 -4.89
CA GLY A 63 17.34 10.59 -5.85
C GLY A 63 17.74 9.13 -5.95
N GLU A 64 17.46 8.33 -4.91
CA GLU A 64 17.68 6.88 -4.90
C GLU A 64 16.44 6.08 -5.35
N ALA A 65 15.39 6.78 -5.81
CA ALA A 65 14.21 6.14 -6.35
C ALA A 65 14.52 5.38 -7.65
N ALA A 66 14.20 4.09 -7.67
CA ALA A 66 14.38 3.23 -8.81
C ALA A 66 13.11 3.18 -9.68
N GLU A 67 13.29 2.98 -10.98
CA GLU A 67 12.17 2.73 -11.88
C GLU A 67 11.57 1.33 -11.62
N PRO A 68 10.25 1.21 -11.43
CA PRO A 68 9.61 -0.08 -11.21
C PRO A 68 9.59 -0.94 -12.49
N VAL A 69 9.73 -2.26 -12.35
CA VAL A 69 9.69 -3.20 -13.49
C VAL A 69 8.29 -3.41 -14.08
N VAL A 70 7.27 -2.83 -13.48
CA VAL A 70 5.86 -2.86 -13.92
C VAL A 70 5.28 -1.45 -13.85
N PRO A 71 4.23 -1.14 -14.64
CA PRO A 71 3.49 0.11 -14.53
C PRO A 71 3.09 0.43 -13.09
N PRO A 72 3.53 1.57 -12.54
CA PRO A 72 3.07 2.00 -11.24
C PRO A 72 1.58 2.37 -11.30
N PRO A 73 0.80 2.05 -10.26
CA PRO A 73 -0.57 2.54 -10.19
C PRO A 73 -0.60 4.07 -10.07
N PRO A 74 -1.68 4.75 -10.50
CA PRO A 74 -1.77 6.20 -10.43
C PRO A 74 -1.56 6.72 -9.00
N GLY A 75 -0.62 7.66 -8.82
CA GLY A 75 -0.30 8.24 -7.52
C GLY A 75 0.66 7.40 -6.65
N ALA A 76 1.29 6.38 -7.24
CA ALA A 76 2.34 5.62 -6.57
C ALA A 76 3.66 6.38 -6.46
N LEU A 77 4.30 6.22 -5.30
CA LEU A 77 5.70 6.56 -5.14
C LEU A 77 6.56 5.51 -5.85
N PRO A 78 7.67 5.93 -6.48
CA PRO A 78 8.63 4.98 -7.03
C PRO A 78 9.27 4.15 -5.90
N PRO A 79 9.65 2.90 -6.17
CA PRO A 79 10.42 2.07 -5.25
C PRO A 79 11.71 2.76 -4.81
N GLY A 80 11.96 2.85 -3.51
CA GLY A 80 13.12 3.52 -2.94
C GLY A 80 13.08 3.52 -1.42
N PRO A 81 14.16 3.99 -0.75
CA PRO A 81 14.22 4.06 0.70
C PRO A 81 13.11 4.97 1.24
N LEU A 82 12.39 4.50 2.26
CA LEU A 82 11.28 5.21 2.87
C LEU A 82 11.67 5.78 4.25
N ARG A 83 11.08 6.92 4.59
CA ARG A 83 11.14 7.54 5.90
C ARG A 83 9.75 7.52 6.54
N ILE A 84 9.69 7.12 7.81
CA ILE A 84 8.53 7.31 8.67
C ILE A 84 8.74 8.58 9.49
N THR A 85 7.74 9.46 9.51
CA THR A 85 7.64 10.55 10.47
C THR A 85 6.50 10.26 11.44
N ALA A 86 6.75 10.37 12.74
CA ALA A 86 5.73 10.14 13.74
C ALA A 86 5.82 11.11 14.92
N ASP A 87 4.69 11.72 15.23
CA ASP A 87 4.48 12.47 16.46
C ASP A 87 4.00 11.51 17.55
N PHE A 88 4.44 11.73 18.79
CA PHE A 88 3.85 11.04 19.93
C PHE A 88 3.91 11.89 21.21
N ALA A 89 2.90 11.72 22.05
CA ALA A 89 2.94 12.16 23.43
C ALA A 89 3.23 10.95 24.34
N THR A 90 3.78 11.18 25.53
CA THR A 90 4.09 10.10 26.46
C THR A 90 3.86 10.48 27.92
N THR A 91 3.48 9.51 28.76
CA THR A 91 3.45 9.67 30.22
C THR A 91 4.86 9.55 30.81
N LEU A 92 5.10 10.15 31.99
CA LEU A 92 6.40 10.12 32.69
C LEU A 92 6.74 8.75 33.31
N SER A 93 6.57 7.66 32.56
CA SER A 93 6.78 6.29 33.01
C SER A 93 8.24 5.84 32.92
N GLY A 94 9.11 6.65 32.28
CA GLY A 94 10.54 6.37 32.14
C GLY A 94 11.29 7.46 31.34
N PRO A 95 12.61 7.31 31.12
CA PRO A 95 13.40 8.28 30.38
C PRO A 95 12.93 8.39 28.92
N LEU A 96 12.63 9.62 28.49
CA LEU A 96 12.15 9.93 27.14
C LEU A 96 12.99 9.29 26.00
N PRO A 97 14.34 9.31 26.04
CA PRO A 97 15.15 8.68 24.99
C PRO A 97 14.96 7.15 24.88
N VAL A 98 14.67 6.47 26.00
CA VAL A 98 14.40 5.02 26.01
C VAL A 98 13.06 4.76 25.36
N THR A 99 12.01 5.50 25.74
CA THR A 99 10.69 5.40 25.11
C THR A 99 10.76 5.69 23.61
N ALA A 100 11.45 6.74 23.20
CA ALA A 100 11.63 7.07 21.78
C ALA A 100 12.35 5.95 21.02
N SER A 101 13.35 5.30 21.63
CA SER A 101 14.06 4.17 21.01
C SER A 101 13.16 2.94 20.86
N LEU A 102 12.30 2.66 21.83
CA LEU A 102 11.30 1.59 21.76
C LEU A 102 10.26 1.85 20.67
N VAL A 103 9.75 3.08 20.57
CA VAL A 103 8.83 3.48 19.49
C VAL A 103 9.49 3.33 18.14
N ARG A 104 10.75 3.78 18.00
CA ARG A 104 11.52 3.65 16.75
C ARG A 104 11.66 2.20 16.32
N ALA A 105 12.08 1.32 17.23
CA ALA A 105 12.24 -0.11 16.97
C ALA A 105 10.90 -0.77 16.61
N THR A 106 9.82 -0.41 17.32
CA THR A 106 8.48 -0.96 17.10
C THR A 106 7.90 -0.57 15.74
N LEU A 107 8.07 0.70 15.34
CA LEU A 107 7.66 1.18 14.02
C LEU A 107 8.48 0.53 12.89
N GLY A 108 9.81 0.42 13.07
CA GLY A 108 10.68 -0.28 12.12
C GLY A 108 10.26 -1.74 11.91
N ALA A 109 10.08 -2.48 13.00
CA ALA A 109 9.63 -3.87 12.92
C ALA A 109 8.23 -4.02 12.28
N ALA A 110 7.32 -3.08 12.52
CA ALA A 110 6.00 -3.07 11.87
C ALA A 110 6.10 -2.80 10.36
N ALA A 111 6.96 -1.86 9.96
CA ALA A 111 7.24 -1.59 8.56
C ALA A 111 7.85 -2.80 7.83
N GLU A 112 8.80 -3.49 8.47
CA GLU A 112 9.40 -4.73 7.94
C GLU A 112 8.36 -5.84 7.75
N ARG A 113 7.43 -6.01 8.72
CA ARG A 113 6.32 -6.98 8.64
C ARG A 113 5.32 -6.66 7.53
N LEU A 114 5.17 -5.39 7.14
CA LEU A 114 4.43 -5.01 5.94
C LEU A 114 5.24 -5.28 4.67
N GLY A 115 6.57 -5.12 4.76
CA GLY A 115 7.50 -5.18 3.64
C GLY A 115 7.82 -3.79 3.06
N LEU A 116 7.68 -2.72 3.85
CA LEU A 116 8.13 -1.39 3.49
C LEU A 116 9.66 -1.30 3.64
N ALA A 117 10.33 -0.74 2.64
CA ALA A 117 11.78 -0.51 2.67
C ALA A 117 12.12 0.77 3.46
N VAL A 118 11.86 0.78 4.77
CA VAL A 118 12.11 1.94 5.64
C VAL A 118 13.55 1.96 6.10
N THR A 119 14.24 3.08 5.85
CA THR A 119 15.63 3.32 6.30
C THR A 119 15.70 4.31 7.45
N GLU A 120 14.68 5.16 7.61
CA GLU A 120 14.68 6.26 8.58
C GLU A 120 13.35 6.34 9.33
N VAL A 121 13.43 6.62 10.63
CA VAL A 121 12.27 6.82 11.50
C VAL A 121 12.51 8.05 12.38
N ASP A 122 11.86 9.14 11.99
CA ASP A 122 11.94 10.44 12.63
C ASP A 122 10.78 10.59 13.61
N LEU A 123 11.12 10.84 14.87
CA LEU A 123 10.16 10.96 15.95
C LEU A 123 10.15 12.39 16.50
N ARG A 124 8.95 12.92 16.73
CA ARG A 124 8.73 14.18 17.43
C ARG A 124 7.91 13.95 18.68
N VAL A 125 8.47 14.32 19.83
CA VAL A 125 7.73 14.33 21.09
C VAL A 125 6.87 15.60 21.11
N THR A 126 5.56 15.43 21.20
CA THR A 126 4.60 16.55 21.18
C THR A 126 4.12 16.95 22.56
N GLY A 127 4.26 16.08 23.55
CA GLY A 127 3.85 16.38 24.91
C GLY A 127 4.28 15.32 25.92
N LEU A 128 4.39 15.77 27.17
CA LEU A 128 4.53 14.93 28.36
C LEU A 128 3.22 15.01 29.13
N LEU A 129 2.52 13.87 29.23
CA LEU A 129 1.20 13.80 29.83
C LEU A 129 1.29 13.35 31.29
N GLU A 130 0.54 13.99 32.17
CA GLU A 130 0.41 13.58 33.56
C GLU A 130 -0.54 12.38 33.71
N GLU A 131 -1.62 12.38 32.94
CA GLU A 131 -2.62 11.31 32.91
C GLU A 131 -2.68 10.63 31.53
N ALA A 132 -3.00 9.34 31.54
CA ALA A 132 -3.19 8.53 30.35
C ALA A 132 -4.52 8.91 29.66
N PRO A 133 -4.51 9.47 28.43
CA PRO A 133 -5.75 9.68 27.69
C PRO A 133 -6.36 8.33 27.32
N GLU A 134 -7.69 8.32 27.13
CA GLU A 134 -8.39 7.11 26.70
C GLU A 134 -7.85 6.64 25.34
N PRO A 135 -7.57 5.33 25.20
CA PRO A 135 -7.02 4.79 23.97
C PRO A 135 -8.04 4.87 22.83
N THR A 136 -7.74 5.69 21.81
CA THR A 136 -8.55 5.73 20.60
C THR A 136 -8.29 4.50 19.73
N PRO A 137 -9.30 3.65 19.45
CA PRO A 137 -9.11 2.45 18.64
C PRO A 137 -8.75 2.82 17.19
N VAL A 138 -7.71 2.16 16.66
CA VAL A 138 -7.31 2.35 15.27
C VAL A 138 -8.16 1.49 14.36
N ARG A 139 -9.18 2.11 13.77
CA ARG A 139 -10.02 1.46 12.76
C ARG A 139 -9.19 1.19 11.50
N ALA A 140 -9.23 -0.05 11.00
CA ALA A 140 -8.66 -0.36 9.69
C ALA A 140 -9.40 0.48 8.63
N PRO A 141 -8.71 1.04 7.63
CA PRO A 141 -9.41 1.57 6.48
C PRO A 141 -10.25 0.46 5.87
N GLU A 142 -11.52 0.77 5.61
CA GLU A 142 -12.45 -0.16 4.98
C GLU A 142 -12.54 0.23 3.50
N PRO A 143 -11.72 -0.38 2.62
CA PRO A 143 -11.76 -0.08 1.21
C PRO A 143 -13.11 -0.50 0.63
N PRO A 144 -13.62 0.23 -0.38
CA PRO A 144 -14.85 -0.13 -1.05
C PRO A 144 -14.74 -1.55 -1.60
N SER A 145 -15.83 -2.30 -1.46
CA SER A 145 -15.96 -3.61 -2.09
C SER A 145 -15.80 -3.46 -3.60
N ALA A 146 -15.08 -4.39 -4.21
CA ALA A 146 -14.86 -4.33 -5.64
C ALA A 146 -16.18 -4.52 -6.41
N GLY A 147 -16.27 -3.88 -7.58
CA GLY A 147 -17.26 -4.25 -8.59
C GLY A 147 -17.04 -5.69 -9.09
N ARG A 148 -17.92 -6.17 -9.96
CA ARG A 148 -17.73 -7.50 -10.57
C ARG A 148 -16.70 -7.40 -11.71
N PRO A 149 -15.81 -8.39 -11.88
CA PRO A 149 -15.01 -8.51 -13.09
C PRO A 149 -15.88 -8.39 -14.34
N THR A 150 -15.37 -7.71 -15.36
CA THR A 150 -16.13 -7.34 -16.56
C THR A 150 -15.82 -8.20 -17.77
N THR A 151 -14.73 -8.97 -17.70
CA THR A 151 -14.28 -9.86 -18.78
C THR A 151 -13.91 -11.24 -18.23
N PRO A 152 -13.96 -12.31 -19.06
CA PRO A 152 -13.55 -13.65 -18.64
C PRO A 152 -12.11 -13.72 -18.14
N ASP A 153 -11.22 -12.88 -18.67
CA ASP A 153 -9.82 -12.81 -18.23
C ASP A 153 -9.70 -12.16 -16.85
N GLU A 154 -10.47 -11.09 -16.60
CA GLU A 154 -10.55 -10.47 -15.27
C GLU A 154 -11.16 -11.42 -14.24
N GLU A 155 -12.15 -12.23 -14.63
CA GLU A 155 -12.73 -13.27 -13.77
C GLU A 155 -11.70 -14.34 -13.39
N ARG A 156 -10.92 -14.84 -14.36
CA ARG A 156 -9.85 -15.81 -14.09
C ARG A 156 -8.76 -15.23 -13.20
N ALA A 157 -8.32 -14.01 -13.46
CA ALA A 157 -7.34 -13.32 -12.64
C ALA A 157 -7.86 -13.05 -11.21
N ALA A 158 -9.12 -12.64 -11.06
CA ALA A 158 -9.74 -12.42 -9.77
C ALA A 158 -9.85 -13.74 -8.96
N ALA A 159 -10.21 -14.84 -9.61
CA ALA A 159 -10.26 -16.15 -8.99
C ALA A 159 -8.85 -16.61 -8.53
N ALA A 160 -7.84 -16.46 -9.38
CA ALA A 160 -6.45 -16.78 -9.04
C ALA A 160 -5.96 -15.96 -7.83
N ALA A 161 -6.20 -14.64 -7.83
CA ALA A 161 -5.84 -13.77 -6.73
C ALA A 161 -6.56 -14.14 -5.42
N SER A 162 -7.87 -14.44 -5.48
CA SER A 162 -8.66 -14.81 -4.30
C SER A 162 -8.25 -16.17 -3.72
N GLY A 163 -7.68 -17.06 -4.54
CA GLY A 163 -7.19 -18.37 -4.10
C GLY A 163 -5.85 -18.31 -3.35
N VAL A 164 -5.16 -17.16 -3.33
CA VAL A 164 -3.87 -17.03 -2.66
C VAL A 164 -4.04 -16.96 -1.13
N PRO A 165 -3.36 -17.83 -0.36
CA PRO A 165 -3.34 -17.73 1.09
C PRO A 165 -2.89 -16.35 1.58
N GLY A 166 -3.68 -15.76 2.47
CA GLY A 166 -3.44 -14.42 3.01
C GLY A 166 -4.20 -13.31 2.30
N VAL A 167 -4.83 -13.57 1.15
CA VAL A 167 -5.83 -12.66 0.58
C VAL A 167 -7.13 -12.80 1.35
N GLU A 168 -7.58 -11.72 1.98
CA GLU A 168 -8.85 -11.69 2.71
C GLU A 168 -10.03 -11.47 1.76
N ARG A 169 -9.89 -10.50 0.86
CA ARG A 169 -10.87 -10.18 -0.18
C ARG A 169 -10.24 -9.35 -1.29
N LEU A 170 -10.88 -9.34 -2.45
CA LEU A 170 -10.58 -8.38 -3.50
C LEU A 170 -11.24 -7.02 -3.19
N THR A 171 -10.61 -5.94 -3.63
CA THR A 171 -11.06 -4.56 -3.37
C THR A 171 -11.10 -3.77 -4.68
N GLY A 172 -11.70 -2.58 -4.68
CA GLY A 172 -11.82 -1.76 -5.90
C GLY A 172 -11.66 -0.27 -5.61
N ALA A 173 -10.57 0.08 -4.95
CA ALA A 173 -10.30 1.43 -4.46
C ALA A 173 -9.84 2.38 -5.58
N LEU A 174 -9.12 1.88 -6.60
CA LEU A 174 -8.76 2.66 -7.80
C LEU A 174 -9.70 2.35 -8.96
N GLY A 175 -10.66 3.25 -9.19
CA GLY A 175 -11.50 3.24 -10.39
C GLY A 175 -12.77 2.41 -10.29
N GLY A 176 -13.02 1.69 -9.17
CA GLY A 176 -14.34 1.22 -8.72
C GLY A 176 -15.12 0.25 -9.62
N ARG A 177 -14.61 -0.13 -10.79
CA ARG A 177 -15.34 -0.92 -11.79
C ARG A 177 -15.09 -2.42 -11.69
N SER A 178 -13.86 -2.81 -11.35
CA SER A 178 -13.43 -4.21 -11.23
C SER A 178 -12.21 -4.29 -10.29
N PRO A 179 -12.05 -5.38 -9.51
CA PRO A 179 -10.86 -5.62 -8.69
C PRO A 179 -9.61 -5.92 -9.50
N VAL A 180 -9.80 -6.32 -10.76
CA VAL A 180 -8.73 -6.57 -11.72
C VAL A 180 -8.97 -5.67 -12.92
N GLN A 181 -8.01 -4.81 -13.25
CA GLN A 181 -8.05 -3.99 -14.45
C GLN A 181 -7.00 -4.46 -15.43
N LEU A 182 -7.47 -4.91 -16.58
CA LEU A 182 -6.60 -5.31 -17.69
C LEU A 182 -6.48 -4.15 -18.67
N SER A 183 -5.27 -3.61 -18.81
CA SER A 183 -4.95 -2.58 -19.79
C SER A 183 -4.21 -3.21 -20.97
N ALA A 184 -4.76 -3.05 -22.16
CA ALA A 184 -4.17 -3.53 -23.40
C ALA A 184 -3.02 -2.63 -23.86
N HIS A 185 -2.13 -3.22 -24.64
CA HIS A 185 -1.15 -2.49 -25.45
C HIS A 185 -1.88 -1.52 -26.39
N ALA A 186 -1.47 -0.25 -26.41
CA ALA A 186 -1.75 0.60 -27.55
C ALA A 186 -0.65 0.31 -28.59
N PRO A 187 -0.96 -0.31 -29.75
CA PRO A 187 0.04 -0.46 -30.80
C PRO A 187 0.57 0.91 -31.17
N ALA A 188 1.90 1.06 -31.13
CA ALA A 188 2.55 2.21 -31.74
C ALA A 188 2.01 2.32 -33.18
N ARG A 189 1.33 3.42 -33.50
CA ARG A 189 0.93 3.67 -34.88
C ARG A 189 2.21 3.74 -35.70
N THR A 190 2.24 3.06 -36.84
CA THR A 190 3.40 3.04 -37.74
C THR A 190 3.87 4.46 -38.01
N GLY A 191 5.04 4.84 -37.44
CA GLY A 191 5.63 6.17 -37.60
C GLY A 191 5.70 7.04 -36.34
N GLU A 192 5.09 6.65 -35.21
CA GLU A 192 5.29 7.33 -33.92
C GLU A 192 6.46 6.70 -33.15
N PRO A 193 7.36 7.51 -32.54
CA PRO A 193 8.36 6.97 -31.62
C PRO A 193 7.66 6.25 -30.46
N PRO A 194 8.19 5.11 -29.97
CA PRO A 194 7.59 4.43 -28.83
C PRO A 194 7.46 5.41 -27.68
N HIS A 195 6.23 5.58 -27.16
CA HIS A 195 6.02 6.39 -25.96
C HIS A 195 6.85 5.80 -24.82
N GLU A 196 7.60 6.64 -24.09
CA GLU A 196 8.13 6.27 -22.77
C GLU A 196 6.94 5.79 -21.91
N GLY A 197 6.83 4.48 -21.70
CA GLY A 197 5.68 3.83 -21.06
C GLY A 197 4.86 2.87 -21.94
N ALA A 198 5.21 2.67 -23.22
CA ALA A 198 4.60 1.63 -24.05
C ALA A 198 4.97 0.25 -23.49
N LEU A 199 3.96 -0.44 -22.95
CA LEU A 199 4.16 -1.72 -22.29
C LEU A 199 4.48 -2.83 -23.30
N PRO A 200 5.54 -3.63 -23.08
CA PRO A 200 5.90 -4.73 -23.97
C PRO A 200 4.87 -5.87 -23.93
N ARG A 201 4.00 -5.90 -22.91
CA ARG A 201 2.94 -6.90 -22.70
C ARG A 201 1.70 -6.23 -22.11
N ARG A 202 0.55 -6.90 -22.17
CA ARG A 202 -0.66 -6.50 -21.44
C ARG A 202 -0.33 -6.32 -19.94
N HIS A 203 -1.07 -5.44 -19.27
CA HIS A 203 -0.88 -5.17 -17.85
C HIS A 203 -2.14 -5.46 -17.03
N ALA A 204 -1.97 -6.15 -15.91
CA ALA A 204 -3.01 -6.40 -14.93
C ALA A 204 -2.72 -5.62 -13.64
N ARG A 205 -3.65 -4.76 -13.22
CA ARG A 205 -3.66 -4.22 -11.86
C ARG A 205 -4.66 -4.99 -11.02
N VAL A 206 -4.22 -5.53 -9.88
CA VAL A 206 -5.04 -6.33 -8.96
C VAL A 206 -5.08 -5.64 -7.60
N GLU A 207 -6.27 -5.46 -7.04
CA GLU A 207 -6.46 -4.77 -5.76
C GLU A 207 -6.98 -5.74 -4.67
N ILE A 208 -6.25 -5.83 -3.55
CA ILE A 208 -6.50 -6.83 -2.49
C ILE A 208 -6.51 -6.21 -1.09
N ALA A 209 -7.22 -6.86 -0.17
CA ALA A 209 -7.02 -6.72 1.26
C ALA A 209 -6.29 -7.97 1.79
N VAL A 210 -5.32 -7.76 2.67
CA VAL A 210 -4.47 -8.82 3.24
C VAL A 210 -4.95 -9.15 4.66
N ARG A 211 -5.02 -10.45 4.96
CA ARG A 211 -5.41 -10.97 6.27
C ARG A 211 -4.32 -10.71 7.31
N ALA A 212 -4.72 -10.46 8.55
CA ALA A 212 -3.83 -10.40 9.71
C ALA A 212 -2.89 -11.61 9.76
N GLY A 213 -1.65 -11.39 10.20
CA GLY A 213 -0.63 -12.46 10.34
C GLY A 213 0.12 -12.83 9.06
N HIS A 214 -0.28 -12.30 7.90
CA HIS A 214 0.47 -12.44 6.66
C HIS A 214 1.26 -11.16 6.33
N ARG A 215 2.49 -11.32 5.85
CA ARG A 215 3.30 -10.21 5.36
C ARG A 215 2.77 -9.74 4.00
N ALA A 216 2.38 -8.46 3.91
CA ALA A 216 1.69 -7.91 2.74
C ALA A 216 2.51 -8.05 1.45
N LEU A 217 3.83 -7.82 1.51
CA LEU A 217 4.74 -8.03 0.37
C LEU A 217 4.73 -9.48 -0.14
N ASP A 218 4.73 -10.47 0.75
CA ASP A 218 4.83 -11.88 0.35
C ASP A 218 3.51 -12.36 -0.28
N VAL A 219 2.37 -11.91 0.25
CA VAL A 219 1.06 -12.13 -0.38
C VAL A 219 1.00 -11.46 -1.74
N ALA A 220 1.47 -10.21 -1.87
CA ALA A 220 1.47 -9.49 -3.13
C ALA A 220 2.34 -10.19 -4.20
N ARG A 221 3.53 -10.68 -3.84
CA ARG A 221 4.39 -11.48 -4.73
C ARG A 221 3.71 -12.77 -5.20
N THR A 222 3.02 -13.45 -4.29
CA THR A 222 2.30 -14.69 -4.61
C THR A 222 1.11 -14.43 -5.54
N VAL A 223 0.33 -13.37 -5.29
CA VAL A 223 -0.76 -12.91 -6.18
C VAL A 223 -0.22 -12.53 -7.56
N ARG A 224 0.89 -11.79 -7.62
CA ARG A 224 1.54 -11.39 -8.87
C ARG A 224 1.89 -12.61 -9.73
N THR A 225 2.49 -13.62 -9.11
CA THR A 225 2.87 -14.88 -9.76
C THR A 225 1.62 -15.64 -10.23
N ALA A 226 0.67 -15.89 -9.34
CA ALA A 226 -0.55 -16.64 -9.65
C ALA A 226 -1.36 -16.02 -10.80
N VAL A 227 -1.52 -14.69 -10.81
CA VAL A 227 -2.24 -13.98 -11.86
C VAL A 227 -1.45 -13.98 -13.18
N GLY A 228 -0.13 -13.78 -13.11
CA GLY A 228 0.74 -13.79 -14.30
C GLY A 228 0.82 -15.16 -14.99
N GLU A 229 0.71 -16.26 -14.23
CA GLU A 229 0.73 -17.62 -14.76
C GLU A 229 -0.64 -18.10 -15.27
N THR A 230 -1.73 -17.55 -14.71
CA THR A 230 -3.10 -17.95 -15.08
C THR A 230 -3.52 -17.40 -16.45
N LEU A 231 -2.96 -16.27 -16.88
CA LEU A 231 -3.31 -15.62 -18.13
C LEU A 231 -2.36 -16.05 -19.26
N PRO A 232 -2.88 -16.40 -20.45
CA PRO A 232 -2.11 -17.04 -21.52
C PRO A 232 -1.04 -16.12 -22.14
N ASP A 233 -1.20 -14.80 -21.99
CA ASP A 233 -0.29 -13.77 -22.50
C ASP A 233 0.77 -13.34 -21.47
N HIS A 234 0.79 -13.95 -20.29
CA HIS A 234 1.71 -13.65 -19.19
C HIS A 234 1.90 -12.13 -18.97
N PRO A 235 0.81 -11.42 -18.64
CA PRO A 235 0.84 -9.98 -18.50
C PRO A 235 1.77 -9.57 -17.35
N THR A 236 2.26 -8.33 -17.42
CA THR A 236 2.85 -7.73 -16.23
C THR A 236 1.77 -7.52 -15.19
N VAL A 237 2.05 -7.82 -13.92
CA VAL A 237 1.06 -7.70 -12.84
C VAL A 237 1.56 -6.71 -11.80
N THR A 238 0.72 -5.72 -11.49
CA THR A 238 0.85 -4.80 -10.36
C THR A 238 -0.18 -5.19 -9.30
N VAL A 239 0.26 -5.34 -8.05
CA VAL A 239 -0.63 -5.62 -6.92
C VAL A 239 -0.71 -4.42 -6.00
N LEU A 240 -1.93 -4.00 -5.68
CA LEU A 240 -2.20 -2.94 -4.72
C LEU A 240 -2.91 -3.50 -3.48
N VAL A 241 -2.26 -3.36 -2.33
CA VAL A 241 -2.82 -3.67 -1.02
C VAL A 241 -3.58 -2.44 -0.51
N THR A 242 -4.89 -2.57 -0.35
CA THR A 242 -5.75 -1.45 0.06
C THR A 242 -6.11 -1.49 1.55
N ALA A 243 -5.96 -2.65 2.18
CA ALA A 243 -6.13 -2.85 3.63
C ALA A 243 -5.30 -4.03 4.13
N VAL A 244 -4.96 -3.98 5.42
CA VAL A 244 -4.40 -5.08 6.19
C VAL A 244 -5.19 -5.16 7.49
N SER A 245 -5.78 -6.32 7.77
CA SER A 245 -6.58 -6.56 8.97
C SER A 245 -5.72 -6.79 10.20
#